data_AF-A0A8C7HDY0-F1
#
_entry.id   AF-A0A8C7HDY0-F1
#
_cell.length_a   1.000
_cell.length_b   1.000
_cell.length_c   1.000
_cell.angle_alpha   90.00
_cell.angle_beta   90.00
_cell.angle_gamma   90.00
#
_symmetry.space_group_name_H-M   'P 1'
#
loop_
_entity.id
_entity.type
_entity.pdbx_description
1 polymer ?
#
loop_
_entity_poly.entity_id
_entity_poly.type
_entity_poly.pdbx_seq_one_letter_code
_entity_poly.pdbx_strand_id
1 'polypeptide(L)'
;IPYTSLLHLYRSENCSEFPLKVQVNDMSTRHVLSLATVEVYVNYTRTNSALTTEDGRVVLYVPYQLGLPLTIVASMDSYLLTLLPWKTTRMPIFSAVTMSLLSINQGNIWWFDDSVLITGKTSDALSQPRVQFPKSLLNLTDRRSLSSFRAYLTTPQPPVGKDCYAYTAGLLINQSEDWEL
;
A
#
# COMPACT_ATOMS: atom_id res chain seq x y z
N ILE A 1 -10.49 12.17 55.06
CA ILE A 1 -10.67 12.24 53.59
C ILE A 1 -11.88 11.40 53.23
N PRO A 2 -12.75 11.83 52.30
CA PRO A 2 -13.09 10.88 51.26
C PRO A 2 -12.78 11.44 49.86
N TYR A 3 -12.11 10.58 49.11
CA TYR A 3 -11.58 10.73 47.76
C TYR A 3 -12.69 10.65 46.72
N THR A 4 -13.79 11.40 46.85
CA THR A 4 -14.95 11.23 45.96
C THR A 4 -14.98 12.19 44.77
N SER A 5 -13.97 13.04 44.58
CA SER A 5 -13.99 14.07 43.52
C SER A 5 -12.94 13.93 42.40
N LEU A 6 -12.24 12.80 42.31
CA LEU A 6 -11.24 12.57 41.23
C LEU A 6 -11.56 11.41 40.28
N LEU A 7 -12.62 10.64 40.51
CA LEU A 7 -13.01 9.52 39.64
C LEU A 7 -13.92 9.91 38.47
N HIS A 8 -14.40 11.15 38.39
CA HIS A 8 -15.22 11.62 37.27
C HIS A 8 -14.42 12.14 36.07
N LEU A 9 -13.08 12.24 36.17
CA LEU A 9 -12.21 12.61 35.05
C LEU A 9 -11.41 11.44 34.45
N TYR A 10 -11.72 10.20 34.84
CA TYR A 10 -11.12 8.99 34.25
C TYR A 10 -12.15 8.03 33.69
N ARG A 11 -13.24 8.55 33.12
CA ARG A 11 -14.06 7.78 32.20
C ARG A 11 -13.58 8.06 30.78
N SER A 12 -12.33 7.68 30.49
CA SER A 12 -12.03 7.22 29.15
C SER A 12 -12.96 6.03 28.94
N GLU A 13 -13.79 6.06 27.91
CA GLU A 13 -14.40 4.82 27.43
C GLU A 13 -13.29 3.76 27.39
N ASN A 14 -13.54 2.56 27.94
CA ASN A 14 -12.62 1.44 27.77
C ASN A 14 -12.57 1.15 26.27
N CYS A 15 -11.67 1.81 25.55
CA CYS A 15 -11.38 1.49 24.17
C CYS A 15 -10.66 0.14 24.23
N SER A 16 -11.41 -0.93 24.00
CA SER A 16 -10.86 -2.28 24.00
C SER A 16 -9.87 -2.38 22.84
N GLU A 17 -8.61 -2.68 23.10
CA GLU A 17 -7.60 -2.84 22.06
C GLU A 17 -7.33 -4.32 21.78
N PHE A 18 -7.10 -4.68 20.53
CA PHE A 18 -6.66 -6.03 20.17
C PHE A 18 -5.26 -6.01 19.54
N PRO A 19 -4.46 -7.06 19.76
CA PRO A 19 -3.15 -7.17 19.14
C PRO A 19 -3.29 -7.56 17.67
N LEU A 20 -2.68 -6.76 16.81
CA LEU A 20 -2.54 -6.98 15.37
C LEU A 20 -1.06 -7.18 15.02
N LYS A 21 -0.69 -8.39 14.65
CA LYS A 21 0.61 -8.71 14.07
C LYS A 21 0.58 -8.51 12.56
N VAL A 22 1.48 -7.69 12.03
CA VAL A 22 1.65 -7.49 10.59
C VAL A 22 3.03 -7.99 10.20
N GLN A 23 3.09 -8.86 9.19
CA GLN A 23 4.33 -9.21 8.51
C GLN A 23 4.34 -8.59 7.12
N VAL A 24 5.45 -7.97 6.73
CA VAL A 24 5.60 -7.31 5.45
C VAL A 24 6.68 -8.01 4.63
N ASN A 25 6.33 -8.40 3.40
CA ASN A 25 7.21 -9.12 2.50
C ASN A 25 7.29 -8.42 1.14
N ASP A 26 8.39 -8.62 0.43
CA ASP A 26 8.49 -8.34 -1.00
C ASP A 26 7.61 -9.35 -1.77
N MET A 27 6.75 -8.86 -2.66
CA MET A 27 5.82 -9.70 -3.40
C MET A 27 6.53 -10.70 -4.32
N SER A 28 7.67 -10.31 -4.89
CA SER A 28 8.39 -11.09 -5.90
C SER A 28 9.35 -12.10 -5.27
N THR A 29 10.17 -11.67 -4.32
CA THR A 29 11.18 -12.52 -3.67
C THR A 29 10.65 -13.25 -2.44
N ARG A 30 9.48 -12.83 -1.92
CA ARG A 30 8.91 -13.29 -0.64
C ARG A 30 9.79 -13.01 0.58
N HIS A 31 10.90 -12.29 0.42
CA HIS A 31 11.76 -11.88 1.52
C HIS A 31 11.02 -10.91 2.44
N VAL A 32 11.34 -10.98 3.73
CA VAL A 32 10.82 -10.05 4.74
C VAL A 32 11.39 -8.65 4.52
N LEU A 33 10.57 -7.63 4.75
CA LEU A 33 10.96 -6.22 4.60
C LEU A 33 11.05 -5.57 5.97
N SER A 34 12.27 -5.24 6.39
CA SER A 34 12.54 -4.40 7.57
C SER A 34 12.33 -2.93 7.24
N LEU A 35 12.01 -2.12 8.27
CA LEU A 35 11.76 -0.68 8.15
C LEU A 35 10.62 -0.30 7.21
N ALA A 36 9.73 -1.24 6.87
CA ALA A 36 8.47 -0.91 6.20
C ALA A 36 7.54 -0.22 7.20
N THR A 37 6.91 0.88 6.78
CA THR A 37 5.91 1.57 7.58
C THR A 37 4.59 0.81 7.53
N VAL A 38 4.02 0.54 8.70
CA VAL A 38 2.68 -0.03 8.85
C VAL A 38 1.82 0.99 9.61
N GLU A 39 0.77 1.45 8.95
CA GLU A 39 -0.22 2.34 9.54
C GLU A 39 -1.58 1.63 9.63
N VAL A 40 -2.33 1.95 10.68
CA VAL A 40 -3.71 1.46 10.85
C VAL A 40 -4.65 2.65 10.91
N TYR A 41 -5.69 2.59 10.10
CA TYR A 41 -6.75 3.56 10.05
C TYR A 41 -8.04 2.92 10.56
N VAL A 42 -8.65 3.50 11.58
CA VAL A 42 -9.98 3.11 12.07
C VAL A 42 -10.93 4.23 11.68
N ASN A 43 -11.99 3.89 10.95
CA ASN A 43 -12.93 4.86 10.40
C ASN A 43 -12.21 6.04 9.72
N TYR A 44 -11.28 5.69 8.82
CA TYR A 44 -10.50 6.65 8.01
C TYR A 44 -9.56 7.58 8.81
N THR A 45 -9.43 7.39 10.12
CA THR A 45 -8.52 8.14 10.99
C THR A 45 -7.33 7.28 11.38
N ARG A 46 -6.11 7.78 11.21
CA ARG A 46 -4.89 7.04 11.59
C ARG A 46 -4.80 6.90 13.11
N THR A 47 -4.83 5.65 13.60
CA THR A 47 -4.75 5.34 15.04
C THR A 47 -3.38 4.84 15.44
N ASN A 48 -2.67 4.14 14.55
CA ASN A 48 -1.36 3.55 14.83
C ASN A 48 -0.42 3.75 13.65
N SER A 49 0.88 3.82 13.94
CA SER A 49 1.97 3.81 12.95
C SER A 49 3.22 3.22 13.60
N ALA A 50 3.88 2.30 12.93
CA ALA A 50 5.16 1.75 13.36
C ALA A 50 5.97 1.21 12.17
N LEU A 51 7.26 0.98 12.39
CA LEU A 51 8.13 0.33 11.43
C LEU A 51 8.24 -1.17 11.73
N THR A 52 8.38 -1.99 10.69
CA THR A 52 8.75 -3.39 10.87
C THR A 52 10.18 -3.54 11.38
N THR A 53 10.40 -4.53 12.25
CA THR A 53 11.72 -4.91 12.75
C THR A 53 12.53 -5.70 11.71
N GLU A 54 13.75 -6.13 12.05
CA GLU A 54 14.64 -6.88 11.14
C GLU A 54 14.02 -8.17 10.57
N ASP A 55 13.08 -8.76 11.30
CA ASP A 55 12.30 -9.94 10.90
C ASP A 55 11.08 -9.61 10.02
N GLY A 56 10.93 -8.35 9.61
CA GLY A 56 9.84 -7.81 8.80
C GLY A 56 8.48 -7.85 9.48
N ARG A 57 8.44 -7.83 10.81
CA ARG A 57 7.19 -7.88 11.59
C ARG A 57 7.00 -6.67 12.47
N VAL A 58 5.76 -6.42 12.84
CA VAL A 58 5.38 -5.45 13.86
C VAL A 58 4.10 -5.91 14.56
N VAL A 59 3.95 -5.58 15.84
CA VAL A 59 2.72 -5.80 16.58
C VAL A 59 2.18 -4.45 17.02
N LEU A 60 0.92 -4.16 16.67
CA LEU A 60 0.20 -2.96 17.00
C LEU A 60 -0.98 -3.31 17.92
N TYR A 61 -1.26 -2.47 18.91
CA TYR A 61 -2.48 -2.56 19.71
C TYR A 61 -3.49 -1.59 19.12
N VAL A 62 -4.54 -2.13 18.51
CA VAL A 62 -5.47 -1.36 17.69
C VAL A 62 -6.78 -1.14 18.47
N PRO A 63 -7.27 0.10 18.57
CA PRO A 63 -8.57 0.36 19.19
C PRO A 63 -9.69 -0.33 18.42
N TYR A 64 -10.49 -1.11 19.14
CA TYR A 64 -11.66 -1.79 18.60
C TYR A 64 -12.93 -0.98 18.89
N GLN A 65 -13.68 -0.71 17.82
CA GLN A 65 -15.02 -0.15 17.89
C GLN A 65 -15.93 -0.96 16.96
N LEU A 66 -17.05 -1.44 17.51
CA LEU A 66 -17.97 -2.32 16.82
C LEU A 66 -18.50 -1.67 15.54
N GLY A 67 -18.39 -2.37 14.41
CA GLY A 67 -18.98 -1.97 13.14
C GLY A 67 -18.17 -0.93 12.36
N LEU A 68 -17.12 -0.36 12.93
CA LEU A 68 -16.25 0.56 12.20
C LEU A 68 -15.29 -0.19 11.27
N PRO A 69 -15.03 0.34 10.06
CA PRO A 69 -14.05 -0.24 9.16
C PRO A 69 -12.64 0.07 9.65
N LEU A 70 -11.74 -0.87 9.39
CA LEU A 70 -10.31 -0.73 9.59
C LEU A 70 -9.60 -0.85 8.24
N THR A 71 -8.49 -0.16 8.07
CA THR A 71 -7.59 -0.36 6.92
C THR A 71 -6.16 -0.40 7.42
N ILE A 72 -5.46 -1.47 7.06
CA ILE A 72 -4.03 -1.62 7.32
C ILE A 72 -3.31 -1.16 6.06
N VAL A 73 -2.34 -0.28 6.23
CA VAL A 73 -1.54 0.28 5.15
C VAL A 73 -0.10 -0.13 5.37
N ALA A 74 0.54 -0.70 4.35
CA ALA A 74 1.97 -0.95 4.38
C ALA A 74 2.64 -0.19 3.23
N SER A 75 3.72 0.53 3.56
CA SER A 75 4.47 1.35 2.62
C SER A 75 5.96 1.30 2.91
N MET A 76 6.77 1.44 1.86
CA MET A 76 8.22 1.51 1.93
C MET A 76 8.73 2.22 0.67
N ASP A 77 9.85 2.93 0.78
CA ASP A 77 10.48 3.56 -0.38
C ASP A 77 10.78 2.53 -1.48
N SER A 78 10.54 2.91 -2.73
CA SER A 78 10.68 2.03 -3.90
C SER A 78 9.73 0.82 -3.92
N TYR A 79 8.63 0.88 -3.17
CA TYR A 79 7.52 -0.06 -3.25
C TYR A 79 6.18 0.64 -3.46
N LEU A 80 5.23 -0.04 -4.10
CA LEU A 80 3.83 0.38 -4.11
C LEU A 80 3.23 0.21 -2.72
N LEU A 81 2.54 1.25 -2.26
CA LEU A 81 1.71 1.20 -1.07
C LEU A 81 0.63 0.13 -1.25
N THR A 82 0.46 -0.70 -0.23
CA THR A 82 -0.51 -1.80 -0.20
C THR A 82 -1.53 -1.55 0.91
N LEU A 83 -2.81 -1.80 0.63
CA LEU A 83 -3.91 -1.64 1.56
C LEU A 83 -4.59 -2.98 1.82
N LEU A 84 -4.95 -3.23 3.08
CA LEU A 84 -5.79 -4.35 3.49
C LEU A 84 -6.99 -3.81 4.28
N PRO A 85 -8.15 -3.62 3.64
CA PRO A 85 -9.37 -3.26 4.34
C PRO A 85 -9.86 -4.45 5.15
N TRP A 86 -10.36 -4.19 6.35
CA TRP A 86 -10.90 -5.20 7.23
C TRP A 86 -12.11 -4.66 7.99
N LYS A 87 -13.14 -5.49 8.13
CA LYS A 87 -14.33 -5.19 8.93
C LYS A 87 -14.73 -6.45 9.68
N THR A 88 -15.02 -6.29 10.96
CA THR A 88 -15.50 -7.37 11.82
C THR A 88 -16.68 -6.89 12.65
N THR A 89 -17.53 -7.83 13.06
CA THR A 89 -18.62 -7.59 14.01
C THR A 89 -18.26 -8.02 15.43
N ARG A 90 -17.05 -8.53 15.65
CA ARG A 90 -16.55 -9.01 16.95
C ARG A 90 -15.10 -8.60 17.16
N MET A 91 -14.75 -8.29 18.40
CA MET A 91 -13.37 -8.00 18.78
C MET A 91 -12.51 -9.26 18.64
N PRO A 92 -11.40 -9.22 17.87
CA PRO A 92 -10.46 -10.32 17.84
C PRO A 92 -9.72 -10.45 19.17
N ILE A 93 -9.45 -11.69 19.59
CA ILE A 93 -8.54 -11.97 20.70
C ILE A 93 -7.08 -11.83 20.22
N PHE A 94 -6.84 -12.15 18.95
CA PHE A 94 -5.56 -12.00 18.26
C PHE A 94 -5.83 -11.84 16.76
N SER A 95 -4.99 -11.06 16.07
CA SER A 95 -5.04 -10.92 14.62
C SER A 95 -3.64 -10.95 14.03
N ALA A 96 -3.47 -11.64 12.91
CA ALA A 96 -2.22 -11.68 12.17
C ALA A 96 -2.49 -11.59 10.67
N VAL A 97 -1.74 -10.73 9.98
CA VAL A 97 -1.85 -10.56 8.52
C VAL A 97 -0.47 -10.51 7.89
N THR A 98 -0.41 -10.85 6.61
CA THR A 98 0.79 -10.71 5.77
C THR A 98 0.47 -9.76 4.64
N MET A 99 1.25 -8.70 4.50
CA MET A 99 1.16 -7.74 3.41
C MET A 99 2.34 -7.93 2.47
N SER A 100 2.08 -8.01 1.16
CA SER A 100 3.11 -8.17 0.14
C SER A 100 3.22 -6.90 -0.68
N LEU A 101 4.37 -6.23 -0.63
CA LEU A 101 4.62 -4.98 -1.34
C LEU A 101 5.24 -5.29 -2.71
N LEU A 102 4.70 -4.65 -3.76
CA LEU A 102 5.25 -4.75 -5.11
C LEU A 102 6.34 -3.70 -5.29
N SER A 103 7.56 -4.11 -5.63
CA SER A 103 8.65 -3.17 -5.88
C SER A 103 8.37 -2.32 -7.12
N ILE A 104 8.73 -1.04 -7.06
CA ILE A 104 8.74 -0.14 -8.21
C ILE A 104 10.18 0.03 -8.67
N ASN A 105 10.44 -0.43 -9.88
CA ASN A 105 11.76 -0.26 -10.48
C ASN A 105 11.78 1.06 -11.22
N GLN A 106 12.72 1.93 -10.84
CA GLN A 106 12.99 3.12 -11.65
C GLN A 106 13.37 2.67 -13.06
N GLY A 107 12.73 3.25 -14.06
CA GLY A 107 12.97 2.99 -15.47
C GLY A 107 13.81 4.08 -16.13
N ASN A 108 14.07 3.88 -17.42
CA ASN A 108 14.65 4.88 -18.30
C ASN A 108 13.52 5.72 -18.91
N ILE A 109 13.78 7.00 -19.18
CA ILE A 109 12.84 7.91 -19.86
C ILE A 109 13.51 8.58 -21.04
N TRP A 110 12.85 8.55 -22.21
CA TRP A 110 13.25 9.29 -23.40
C TRP A 110 12.15 10.25 -23.79
N TRP A 111 12.59 11.47 -24.12
CA TRP A 111 11.74 12.54 -24.60
C TRP A 111 11.96 12.71 -26.10
N PHE A 112 10.92 12.41 -26.88
CA PHE A 112 10.87 12.75 -28.29
C PHE A 112 10.03 14.02 -28.49
N ASP A 113 10.01 14.53 -29.72
CA ASP A 113 9.25 15.73 -30.05
C ASP A 113 7.74 15.49 -29.90
N ASP A 114 7.27 14.28 -30.25
CA ASP A 114 5.87 13.89 -30.28
C ASP A 114 5.46 12.92 -29.16
N SER A 115 6.42 12.26 -28.53
CA SER A 115 6.16 11.12 -27.64
C SER A 115 7.12 11.05 -26.45
N VAL A 116 6.69 10.32 -25.43
CA VAL A 116 7.50 9.94 -24.27
C VAL A 116 7.58 8.42 -24.25
N LEU A 117 8.79 7.90 -24.08
CA LEU A 117 9.07 6.48 -23.97
C LEU A 117 9.61 6.20 -22.56
N ILE A 118 9.05 5.21 -21.88
CA ILE A 118 9.56 4.69 -20.62
C ILE A 118 9.87 3.21 -20.80
N THR A 119 11.03 2.75 -20.34
CA THR A 119 11.38 1.32 -20.32
C THR A 119 11.96 0.89 -18.97
N GLY A 120 11.98 -0.42 -18.71
CA GLY A 120 12.69 -0.99 -17.57
C GLY A 120 14.20 -0.68 -17.57
N LYS A 121 14.86 -0.79 -16.42
CA LYS A 121 16.29 -0.45 -16.26
C LYS A 121 17.25 -1.32 -17.08
N THR A 122 16.96 -2.61 -17.24
CA THR A 122 17.82 -3.58 -17.92
C THR A 122 17.29 -3.91 -19.32
N SER A 123 18.19 -3.89 -20.31
CA SER A 123 17.90 -4.18 -21.73
C SER A 123 17.92 -5.69 -22.05
N ASP A 124 18.44 -6.51 -21.15
CA ASP A 124 18.80 -7.91 -21.44
C ASP A 124 17.68 -8.92 -21.12
N ALA A 125 16.52 -8.44 -20.67
CA ALA A 125 15.35 -9.31 -20.49
C ALA A 125 14.61 -9.45 -21.82
N LEU A 126 14.28 -10.69 -22.20
CA LEU A 126 13.46 -11.05 -23.38
C LEU A 126 12.13 -10.27 -23.46
N SER A 127 11.65 -9.70 -22.35
CA SER A 127 10.46 -8.85 -22.26
C SER A 127 10.72 -7.61 -21.38
N GLN A 128 11.52 -6.66 -21.86
CA GLN A 128 11.68 -5.39 -21.17
C GLN A 128 10.33 -4.64 -21.13
N PRO A 129 9.82 -4.28 -19.94
CA PRO A 129 8.58 -3.54 -19.87
C PRO A 129 8.78 -2.17 -20.53
N ARG A 130 7.82 -1.76 -21.36
CA ARG A 130 7.87 -0.53 -22.15
C ARG A 130 6.48 0.10 -22.21
N VAL A 131 6.42 1.43 -22.12
CA VAL A 131 5.23 2.21 -22.44
C VAL A 131 5.64 3.43 -23.25
N GLN A 132 4.88 3.75 -24.29
CA GLN A 132 5.06 4.95 -25.09
C GLN A 132 3.72 5.65 -25.26
N PHE A 133 3.69 6.96 -25.06
CA PHE A 133 2.47 7.75 -25.16
C PHE A 133 2.77 9.14 -25.76
N PRO A 134 1.76 9.80 -26.38
CA PRO A 134 1.93 11.12 -26.95
C PRO A 134 2.31 12.15 -25.88
N LYS A 135 3.29 13.00 -26.19
CA LYS A 135 3.77 14.05 -25.29
C LYS A 135 2.69 15.08 -24.97
N SER A 136 1.72 15.27 -25.87
CA SER A 136 0.57 16.15 -25.69
C SER A 136 -0.33 15.77 -24.52
N LEU A 137 -0.24 14.53 -24.00
CA LEU A 137 -0.96 14.11 -22.80
C LEU A 137 -0.34 14.65 -21.51
N LEU A 138 0.89 15.17 -21.56
CA LEU A 138 1.55 15.81 -20.43
C LEU A 138 1.37 17.32 -20.55
N ASN A 139 0.53 17.90 -19.68
CA ASN A 139 0.38 19.36 -19.55
C ASN A 139 1.63 19.96 -18.88
N LEU A 140 2.74 20.04 -19.62
CA LEU A 140 3.97 20.65 -19.14
C LEU A 140 4.08 22.09 -19.62
N THR A 141 3.91 23.01 -18.68
CA THR A 141 3.85 24.46 -18.93
C THR A 141 5.21 25.08 -19.24
N ASP A 142 6.34 24.40 -18.98
CA ASP A 142 7.66 24.95 -19.24
C ASP A 142 8.70 23.85 -19.55
N ARG A 143 9.49 24.04 -20.62
CA ARG A 143 10.59 23.14 -21.02
C ARG A 143 11.78 23.18 -20.05
N ARG A 144 11.78 24.09 -19.08
CA ARG A 144 12.97 24.52 -18.33
C ARG A 144 13.36 23.69 -17.10
N SER A 145 12.75 22.52 -16.87
CA SER A 145 13.24 21.59 -15.82
C SER A 145 13.01 20.11 -16.17
N LEU A 146 13.45 19.68 -17.36
CA LEU A 146 13.45 18.26 -17.74
C LEU A 146 14.36 17.39 -16.83
N SER A 147 15.23 18.00 -16.02
CA SER A 147 16.15 17.32 -15.09
C SER A 147 15.48 16.71 -13.84
N SER A 148 14.21 17.04 -13.57
CA SER A 148 13.50 16.59 -12.36
C SER A 148 12.66 15.33 -12.57
N PHE A 149 12.49 14.86 -13.81
CA PHE A 149 11.63 13.72 -14.11
C PHE A 149 12.27 12.40 -13.73
N ARG A 150 11.50 11.55 -13.05
CA ARG A 150 11.82 10.15 -12.81
C ARG A 150 10.71 9.30 -13.39
N ALA A 151 11.08 8.21 -14.04
CA ALA A 151 10.13 7.20 -14.49
C ALA A 151 10.27 5.96 -13.62
N TYR A 152 9.16 5.34 -13.29
CA TYR A 152 9.09 4.07 -12.60
C TYR A 152 8.17 3.17 -13.42
N LEU A 153 8.58 1.91 -13.57
CA LEU A 153 7.81 0.92 -14.29
C LEU A 153 7.78 -0.35 -13.46
N THR A 154 6.57 -0.83 -13.17
CA THR A 154 6.38 -2.12 -12.53
C THR A 154 5.56 -3.00 -13.45
N THR A 155 5.88 -4.28 -13.48
CA THR A 155 5.05 -5.28 -14.15
C THR A 155 4.32 -6.04 -13.07
N PRO A 156 2.98 -6.01 -13.04
CA PRO A 156 2.27 -6.94 -12.18
C PRO A 156 2.53 -8.34 -12.73
N GLN A 157 3.46 -9.07 -12.11
CA GLN A 157 3.56 -10.50 -12.33
C GLN A 157 2.45 -11.15 -11.52
N PRO A 158 1.46 -11.80 -12.15
CA PRO A 158 0.50 -12.59 -11.39
C PRO A 158 1.28 -13.65 -10.60
N PRO A 159 0.96 -13.88 -9.32
CA PRO A 159 1.61 -14.95 -8.56
C PRO A 159 1.35 -16.27 -9.28
N VAL A 160 2.44 -16.97 -9.62
CA VAL A 160 2.36 -18.33 -10.16
C VAL A 160 1.84 -19.22 -9.04
N GLY A 161 0.56 -19.60 -9.12
CA GLY A 161 -0.07 -20.54 -8.19
C GLY A 161 -1.11 -19.89 -7.28
N LYS A 162 -2.37 -20.27 -7.54
CA LYS A 162 -3.60 -20.26 -6.73
C LYS A 162 -3.76 -19.24 -5.58
N ASP A 163 -4.92 -18.57 -5.66
CA ASP A 163 -5.66 -17.91 -4.60
C ASP A 163 -4.96 -16.71 -3.94
N CYS A 164 -4.95 -15.59 -4.64
CA CYS A 164 -4.72 -14.29 -4.02
C CYS A 164 -5.92 -13.38 -4.30
N TYR A 165 -6.61 -13.00 -3.23
CA TYR A 165 -7.63 -11.95 -3.25
C TYR A 165 -7.02 -10.68 -3.84
N ALA A 166 -7.60 -10.23 -4.95
CA ALA A 166 -7.22 -9.00 -5.63
C ALA A 166 -7.54 -7.81 -4.72
N TYR A 167 -6.61 -7.44 -3.86
CA TYR A 167 -6.62 -6.11 -3.25
C TYR A 167 -5.97 -5.17 -4.26
N THR A 168 -6.80 -4.25 -4.74
CA THR A 168 -6.63 -3.39 -5.91
C THR A 168 -5.25 -2.73 -5.97
N ALA A 169 -4.33 -3.34 -6.73
CA ALA A 169 -3.12 -2.66 -7.18
C ALA A 169 -3.50 -1.72 -8.31
N GLY A 170 -4.12 -0.56 -8.00
CA GLY A 170 -4.29 0.60 -8.89
C GLY A 170 -4.96 0.37 -10.26
N LEU A 171 -5.42 -0.82 -10.59
CA LEU A 171 -6.10 -1.15 -11.84
C LEU A 171 -7.56 -0.76 -11.70
N LEU A 172 -7.87 0.49 -12.05
CA LEU A 172 -9.20 0.85 -12.53
C LEU A 172 -9.39 0.10 -13.86
N ILE A 173 -9.85 -1.15 -13.79
CA ILE A 173 -10.36 -1.84 -14.98
C ILE A 173 -11.69 -1.15 -15.30
N ASN A 174 -11.67 -0.24 -16.26
CA ASN A 174 -12.89 0.28 -16.85
C ASN A 174 -13.44 -0.82 -17.76
N GLN A 175 -14.29 -1.70 -17.22
CA GLN A 175 -15.13 -2.56 -18.05
C GLN A 175 -16.34 -1.72 -18.46
N SER A 176 -16.33 -1.21 -19.69
CA SER A 176 -17.57 -0.92 -20.39
C SER A 176 -18.15 -2.27 -20.83
N GLU A 177 -19.13 -2.78 -20.09
CA GLU A 177 -19.96 -3.87 -20.58
C GLU A 177 -20.90 -3.30 -21.66
N ASP A 178 -20.58 -3.60 -22.92
CA ASP A 178 -21.53 -3.53 -24.02
C ASP A 178 -22.47 -4.72 -23.88
N TRP A 179 -23.73 -4.45 -23.55
CA TRP A 179 -24.80 -5.43 -23.60
C TRP A 179 -25.53 -5.29 -24.93
N GLU A 180 -25.23 -6.16 -25.90
CA GLU A 180 -26.12 -6.40 -27.03
C GLU A 180 -26.61 -7.86 -27.05
N LEU A 181 -27.92 -7.95 -26.74
CA LEU A 181 -28.97 -8.94 -27.06
C LEU A 181 -28.76 -10.43 -26.73
#